data_AF-A0A947BVL6-F1
#
_entry.id   AF-A0A947BVL6-F1
#
_cell.length_a   1.000
_cell.length_b   1.000
_cell.length_c   1.000
_cell.angle_alpha   90.00
_cell.angle_beta   90.00
_cell.angle_gamma   90.00
#
_symmetry.space_group_name_H-M   'P 1'
#
loop_
_entity.id
_entity.type
_entity.pdbx_description
1 polymer ?
#
loop_
_entity_poly.entity_id
_entity_poly.type
_entity_poly.pdbx_seq_one_letter_code
_entity_poly.pdbx_strand_id
1 'polypeptide(L)'
;MTVIKQSDFIQSIAEGFQFISYYHPKDYIDALYHAYLKEQSPAARDAMAQILVNSRMCAEGKRPICQDTGSAVVFLEIGMDVQWDAELSVEEMVNEGVRQAYNHPDNILRASIVSDPLGARKNTRDNTPAIIHTRVVKGDKVEIKLAAKGGGSENKSKFTVLNPSASLIDWVL
;
A
#
# COMPACT_ATOMS: atom_id res chain seq x y z
N MET A 1 -0.33 -29.58 7.87
CA MET A 1 -1.44 -28.69 7.45
C MET A 1 -1.43 -27.51 8.38
N THR A 2 -1.20 -26.33 7.83
CA THR A 2 -1.20 -25.08 8.60
C THR A 2 -2.64 -24.58 8.70
N VAL A 3 -3.12 -24.34 9.91
CA VAL A 3 -4.43 -23.72 10.16
C VAL A 3 -4.20 -22.24 10.43
N ILE A 4 -4.77 -21.39 9.58
CA ILE A 4 -4.73 -19.93 9.75
C ILE A 4 -6.05 -19.49 10.37
N LYS A 5 -5.98 -18.80 11.50
CA LYS A 5 -7.13 -18.23 12.19
C LYS A 5 -7.57 -16.94 11.54
N GLN A 6 -8.88 -16.71 11.50
CA GLN A 6 -9.47 -15.45 11.02
C GLN A 6 -8.87 -14.21 11.69
N SER A 7 -8.74 -14.23 13.02
CA SER A 7 -8.18 -13.11 13.79
C SER A 7 -6.77 -12.75 13.36
N ASP A 8 -5.92 -13.77 13.20
CA ASP A 8 -4.49 -13.59 12.94
C ASP A 8 -4.27 -13.02 11.53
N PHE A 9 -5.07 -13.46 10.56
CA PHE A 9 -5.02 -12.95 9.19
C PHE A 9 -5.52 -11.50 9.09
N ILE A 10 -6.66 -11.17 9.72
CA ILE A 10 -7.20 -9.81 9.77
C ILE A 10 -6.20 -8.87 10.45
N GLN A 11 -5.67 -9.26 11.61
CA GLN A 11 -4.72 -8.46 12.37
C GLN A 11 -3.43 -8.22 11.58
N SER A 12 -2.91 -9.24 10.90
CA SER A 12 -1.68 -9.10 10.07
C SER A 12 -1.85 -8.06 8.97
N ILE A 13 -3.03 -7.99 8.33
CA ILE A 13 -3.33 -6.98 7.31
C ILE A 13 -3.47 -5.60 7.96
N ALA A 14 -4.20 -5.50 9.07
CA ALA A 14 -4.43 -4.24 9.76
C ALA A 14 -3.12 -3.60 10.24
N GLU A 15 -2.29 -4.37 10.93
CA GLU A 15 -0.97 -3.96 11.40
C GLU A 15 -0.02 -3.66 10.26
N GLY A 16 -0.07 -4.42 9.16
CA GLY A 16 0.74 -4.18 7.98
C GLY A 16 0.44 -2.82 7.32
N PHE A 17 -0.83 -2.47 7.15
CA PHE A 17 -1.21 -1.16 6.62
C PHE A 17 -0.86 -0.01 7.57
N GLN A 18 -1.02 -0.23 8.88
CA GLN A 18 -0.57 0.73 9.89
C GLN A 18 0.94 0.94 9.82
N PHE A 19 1.73 -0.13 9.79
CA PHE A 19 3.19 -0.09 9.72
C PHE A 19 3.69 0.70 8.49
N ILE A 20 3.20 0.38 7.28
CA ILE A 20 3.64 1.08 6.06
C ILE A 20 3.11 2.51 5.96
N SER A 21 2.11 2.90 6.78
CA SER A 21 1.60 4.27 6.78
C SER A 21 2.62 5.27 7.35
N TYR A 22 3.45 4.85 8.31
CA TYR A 22 4.38 5.72 9.02
C TYR A 22 5.86 5.31 8.95
N TYR A 23 6.19 4.17 8.35
CA TYR A 23 7.57 3.77 8.05
C TYR A 23 7.86 3.69 6.56
N HIS A 24 8.89 4.42 6.12
CA HIS A 24 9.57 4.11 4.87
C HIS A 24 10.57 2.97 5.06
N PRO A 25 10.80 2.14 4.03
CA PRO A 25 11.83 1.11 4.10
C PRO A 25 13.23 1.73 4.09
N LYS A 26 14.20 1.02 4.67
CA LYS A 26 15.56 1.56 4.88
C LYS A 26 16.25 1.91 3.56
N ASP A 27 16.08 1.09 2.54
CA ASP A 27 16.66 1.29 1.21
C ASP A 27 16.18 2.59 0.57
N TYR A 28 14.89 2.94 0.72
CA TYR A 28 14.35 4.22 0.27
C TYR A 28 15.00 5.40 1.00
N ILE A 29 15.14 5.32 2.33
CA ILE A 29 15.75 6.38 3.13
C ILE A 29 17.23 6.57 2.78
N ASP A 30 17.99 5.48 2.67
CA ASP A 30 19.41 5.52 2.28
C ASP A 30 19.56 6.13 0.88
N ALA A 31 18.74 5.71 -0.09
CA ALA A 31 18.77 6.23 -1.45
C ALA A 31 18.44 7.73 -1.51
N LEU A 32 17.39 8.18 -0.80
CA LEU A 32 17.00 9.58 -0.74
C LEU A 32 18.06 10.43 -0.05
N TYR A 33 18.68 9.93 1.02
CA TYR A 33 19.77 10.62 1.70
C TYR A 33 21.01 10.75 0.80
N HIS A 34 21.39 9.71 0.07
CA HIS A 34 22.47 9.78 -0.91
C HIS A 34 22.16 10.75 -2.06
N ALA A 35 20.91 10.83 -2.51
CA ALA A 35 20.47 11.82 -3.50
C ALA A 35 20.60 13.24 -2.93
N TYR A 36 20.12 13.47 -1.70
CA TYR A 36 20.22 14.76 -1.00
C TYR A 36 21.66 15.28 -0.90
N LEU A 37 22.64 14.40 -0.64
CA LEU A 37 24.05 14.79 -0.55
C LEU A 37 24.66 15.20 -1.90
N LYS A 38 24.11 14.71 -3.01
CA LYS A 38 24.62 14.96 -4.37
C LYS A 38 23.86 16.04 -5.14
N GLU A 39 22.64 16.36 -4.70
CA GLU A 39 21.75 17.32 -5.37
C GLU A 39 22.36 18.72 -5.44
N GLN A 40 22.40 19.27 -6.65
CA GLN A 40 23.00 20.57 -6.94
C GLN A 40 21.97 21.69 -6.90
N SER A 41 20.70 21.40 -7.21
CA SER A 41 19.62 22.37 -7.15
C SER A 41 19.23 22.64 -5.69
N PRO A 42 19.36 23.88 -5.18
CA PRO A 42 19.02 24.20 -3.80
C PRO A 42 17.56 23.86 -3.47
N ALA A 43 16.63 24.20 -4.36
CA ALA A 43 15.21 23.92 -4.15
C ALA A 43 14.89 22.41 -4.11
N ALA A 44 15.52 21.60 -4.96
CA ALA A 44 15.32 20.15 -4.95
C ALA A 44 15.93 19.52 -3.69
N ARG A 45 17.11 20.00 -3.28
CA ARG A 45 17.78 19.55 -2.06
C ARG A 45 16.95 19.85 -0.82
N ASP A 46 16.35 21.04 -0.73
CA ASP A 46 15.45 21.42 0.35
C ASP A 46 14.18 20.54 0.39
N ALA A 47 13.61 20.23 -0.77
CA ALA A 47 12.47 19.32 -0.86
C ALA A 47 12.83 17.90 -0.36
N MET A 48 14.00 17.37 -0.73
CA MET A 48 14.47 16.08 -0.22
C MET A 48 14.68 16.11 1.30
N ALA A 49 15.23 17.20 1.84
CA ALA A 49 15.39 17.38 3.29
C ALA A 49 14.05 17.35 4.02
N GLN A 50 13.02 18.00 3.46
CA GLN A 50 11.66 17.95 4.02
C GLN A 50 11.09 16.54 4.05
N ILE A 51 11.29 15.75 2.98
CA ILE A 51 10.83 14.35 2.93
C ILE A 51 11.54 13.50 4.00
N LEU A 52 12.85 13.67 4.18
CA LEU A 52 13.63 12.95 5.20
C LEU A 52 13.18 13.31 6.63
N VAL A 53 12.98 14.61 6.90
CA VAL A 53 12.46 15.09 8.19
C VAL A 53 11.05 14.57 8.44
N ASN A 54 10.16 14.64 7.46
CA ASN A 54 8.80 14.10 7.54
C ASN A 54 8.83 12.60 7.84
N SER A 55 9.68 11.82 7.14
CA SER A 55 9.83 10.38 7.38
C SER A 55 10.20 10.06 8.82
N ARG A 56 11.14 10.82 9.40
CA ARG A 56 11.51 10.67 10.81
C ARG A 56 10.36 11.03 11.75
N MET A 57 9.70 12.16 11.52
CA MET A 57 8.59 12.62 12.36
C MET A 57 7.41 11.65 12.35
N CYS A 58 7.10 11.06 11.19
CA CYS A 58 6.07 10.04 11.05
C CYS A 58 6.43 8.75 11.80
N ALA A 59 7.69 8.29 11.67
CA ALA A 59 8.19 7.12 12.38
C ALA A 59 8.17 7.28 13.90
N GLU A 60 8.57 8.43 14.43
CA GLU A 60 8.55 8.74 15.87
C GLU A 60 7.13 8.98 16.39
N GLY A 61 6.29 9.66 15.61
CA GLY A 61 4.95 10.07 15.99
C GLY A 61 3.84 9.06 15.67
N LYS A 62 4.15 7.98 14.93
CA LYS A 62 3.19 7.00 14.38
C LYS A 62 2.02 7.67 13.65
N ARG A 63 2.36 8.56 12.71
CA ARG A 63 1.40 9.33 11.89
C ARG A 63 1.66 9.10 10.41
N PRO A 64 0.64 9.16 9.54
CA PRO A 64 0.81 8.86 8.13
C PRO A 64 1.82 9.79 7.49
N ILE A 65 2.70 9.22 6.66
CA ILE A 65 3.74 9.93 5.89
C ILE A 65 3.14 10.93 4.90
N CYS A 66 1.96 10.62 4.36
CA CYS A 66 1.27 11.41 3.36
C CYS A 66 -0.20 11.60 3.74
N GLN A 67 -0.77 12.76 3.41
CA GLN A 67 -2.22 13.00 3.55
C GLN A 67 -3.05 12.04 2.68
N ASP A 68 -2.47 11.56 1.58
CA ASP A 68 -3.03 10.46 0.79
C ASP A 68 -2.47 9.14 1.30
N THR A 69 -3.24 8.49 2.18
CA THR A 69 -2.91 7.16 2.70
C THR A 69 -3.22 6.04 1.72
N GLY A 70 -3.58 6.37 0.47
CA GLY A 70 -3.68 5.44 -0.65
C GLY A 70 -4.87 4.50 -0.63
N SER A 71 -5.12 3.89 -1.79
CA SER A 71 -6.01 2.74 -1.93
C SER A 71 -5.29 1.46 -1.47
N ALA A 72 -5.99 0.60 -0.73
CA ALA A 72 -5.45 -0.67 -0.28
C ALA A 72 -5.34 -1.66 -1.45
N VAL A 73 -4.12 -2.10 -1.76
CA VAL A 73 -3.85 -3.18 -2.71
C VAL A 73 -3.20 -4.33 -1.95
N VAL A 74 -3.75 -5.53 -2.11
CA VAL A 74 -3.36 -6.73 -1.37
C VAL A 74 -3.05 -7.84 -2.35
N PHE A 75 -1.83 -8.35 -2.32
CA PHE A 75 -1.40 -9.52 -3.09
C PHE A 75 -1.32 -10.71 -2.13
N LEU A 76 -2.09 -11.76 -2.43
CA LEU A 76 -2.15 -12.99 -1.67
C LEU A 76 -1.59 -14.14 -2.48
N GLU A 77 -0.65 -14.87 -1.90
CA GLU A 77 -0.30 -16.22 -2.33
C GLU A 77 -0.75 -17.20 -1.25
N ILE A 78 -1.72 -18.05 -1.57
CA ILE A 78 -2.32 -18.99 -0.62
C ILE A 78 -1.89 -20.41 -0.98
N GLY A 79 -1.18 -21.06 -0.07
CA GLY A 79 -0.77 -22.45 -0.19
C GLY A 79 -1.96 -23.41 -0.26
N MET A 80 -1.91 -24.40 -1.15
CA MET A 80 -2.93 -25.45 -1.32
C MET A 80 -3.17 -26.28 -0.05
N ASP A 81 -2.20 -26.35 0.85
CA ASP A 81 -2.28 -27.14 2.10
C ASP A 81 -2.69 -26.29 3.32
N VAL A 82 -3.10 -25.03 3.08
CA VAL A 82 -3.64 -24.12 4.11
C VAL A 82 -5.09 -24.49 4.40
N GLN A 83 -5.42 -24.53 5.69
CA GLN A 83 -6.79 -24.60 6.19
C GLN A 83 -7.13 -23.31 6.92
N TRP A 84 -8.40 -22.93 6.89
CA TRP A 84 -8.90 -21.72 7.53
C TRP A 84 -9.79 -22.09 8.71
N ASP A 85 -9.46 -21.55 9.88
CA ASP A 85 -10.35 -21.49 11.03
C ASP A 85 -11.03 -20.11 11.01
N ALA A 86 -12.05 -20.01 10.14
CA ALA A 86 -12.71 -18.75 9.79
C ALA A 86 -14.17 -18.98 9.37
N GLU A 87 -15.01 -18.00 9.66
CA GLU A 87 -16.39 -17.92 9.15
C GLU A 87 -16.48 -17.03 7.90
N LEU A 88 -15.62 -16.01 7.83
CA LEU A 88 -15.53 -15.08 6.72
C LEU A 88 -14.75 -15.68 5.56
N SER A 89 -15.12 -15.29 4.34
CA SER A 89 -14.28 -15.52 3.17
C SER A 89 -12.96 -14.76 3.28
N VAL A 90 -11.94 -15.20 2.53
CA VAL A 90 -10.63 -14.52 2.48
C VAL A 90 -10.78 -13.05 2.10
N GLU A 91 -11.64 -12.73 1.14
CA GLU A 91 -11.90 -11.35 0.71
C GLU A 91 -12.54 -10.50 1.81
N GLU A 92 -13.51 -11.05 2.55
CA GLU A 92 -14.12 -10.36 3.71
C GLU A 92 -13.09 -10.12 4.81
N MET A 93 -12.24 -11.10 5.09
CA MET A 93 -11.15 -10.92 6.07
C MET A 93 -10.14 -9.85 5.64
N VAL A 94 -9.77 -9.79 4.35
CA VAL A 94 -8.91 -8.71 3.83
C VAL A 94 -9.55 -7.34 4.04
N ASN A 95 -10.82 -7.19 3.64
CA ASN A 95 -11.52 -5.92 3.77
C ASN A 95 -11.74 -5.52 5.23
N GLU A 96 -11.94 -6.48 6.13
CA GLU A 96 -12.01 -6.21 7.57
C GLU A 96 -10.66 -5.73 8.12
N GLY A 97 -9.54 -6.36 7.71
CA GLY A 97 -8.20 -5.87 8.08
C GLY A 97 -7.93 -4.45 7.58
N VAL A 98 -8.34 -4.13 6.34
CA VAL A 98 -8.25 -2.77 5.80
C VAL A 98 -9.12 -1.80 6.59
N ARG A 99 -10.39 -2.13 6.86
CA ARG A 99 -11.29 -1.30 7.66
C ARG A 99 -10.72 -1.00 9.04
N GLN A 100 -10.14 -2.01 9.71
CA GLN A 100 -9.51 -1.85 11.02
C GLN A 100 -8.26 -0.97 10.94
N ALA A 101 -7.41 -1.15 9.92
CA ALA A 101 -6.26 -0.26 9.70
C ALA A 101 -6.70 1.19 9.52
N TYR A 102 -7.65 1.47 8.63
CA TYR A 102 -7.98 2.85 8.28
C TYR A 102 -8.74 3.59 9.39
N ASN A 103 -9.47 2.84 10.24
CA ASN A 103 -10.17 3.38 11.40
C ASN A 103 -9.42 3.19 12.73
N HIS A 104 -8.12 2.86 12.70
CA HIS A 104 -7.35 2.63 13.91
C HIS A 104 -7.36 3.89 14.80
N PRO A 105 -7.78 3.81 16.08
CA PRO A 105 -8.05 4.98 16.91
C PRO A 105 -6.80 5.84 17.15
N ASP A 106 -5.64 5.21 17.28
CA ASP A 106 -4.37 5.92 17.54
C ASP A 106 -3.73 6.53 16.27
N ASN A 107 -4.18 6.12 15.08
CA ASN A 107 -3.61 6.55 13.80
C ASN A 107 -4.63 6.38 12.67
N ILE A 108 -5.63 7.26 12.66
CA ILE A 108 -6.70 7.27 11.66
C ILE A 108 -6.11 7.64 10.29
N LEU A 109 -6.34 6.79 9.30
CA LEU A 109 -5.92 7.00 7.93
C LEU A 109 -7.04 7.62 7.10
N ARG A 110 -6.70 8.23 5.96
CA ARG A 110 -7.69 8.89 5.09
C ARG A 110 -8.39 7.87 4.20
N ALA A 111 -9.70 7.68 4.41
CA ALA A 111 -10.55 6.95 3.48
C ALA A 111 -10.72 7.72 2.15
N SER A 112 -10.16 7.17 1.08
CA SER A 112 -10.11 7.76 -0.26
C SER A 112 -11.02 7.06 -1.27
N ILE A 113 -11.60 5.91 -0.92
CA ILE A 113 -12.51 5.16 -1.79
C ILE A 113 -13.92 5.76 -1.77
N VAL A 114 -14.53 5.82 -2.96
CA VAL A 114 -15.94 6.18 -3.16
C VAL A 114 -16.70 4.99 -3.73
N SER A 115 -17.86 4.69 -3.17
CA SER A 115 -18.84 3.79 -3.76
C SER A 115 -19.51 4.48 -4.94
N ASP A 116 -19.79 3.73 -6.01
CA ASP A 116 -20.33 4.21 -7.28
C ASP A 116 -19.48 5.35 -7.90
N PRO A 117 -18.49 5.02 -8.75
CA PRO A 117 -17.56 6.02 -9.27
C PRO A 117 -18.21 6.98 -10.27
N LEU A 118 -19.36 6.64 -10.87
CA LEU A 118 -20.00 7.44 -11.91
C LEU A 118 -21.20 8.24 -11.41
N GLY A 119 -21.94 7.72 -10.44
CA GLY A 119 -23.15 8.36 -9.92
C GLY A 119 -22.89 9.12 -8.61
N ALA A 120 -23.39 8.57 -7.50
CA ALA A 120 -23.49 9.30 -6.24
C ALA A 120 -22.14 9.55 -5.54
N ARG A 121 -21.10 8.77 -5.88
CA ARG A 121 -19.71 8.95 -5.40
C ARG A 121 -19.59 9.11 -3.89
N LYS A 122 -20.37 8.36 -3.12
CA LYS A 122 -20.35 8.43 -1.64
C LYS A 122 -19.06 7.81 -1.12
N ASN A 123 -18.34 8.50 -0.24
CA ASN A 123 -17.14 7.95 0.39
C ASN A 123 -17.51 6.75 1.27
N THR A 124 -16.72 5.67 1.21
CA THR A 124 -16.98 4.44 2.00
C THR A 124 -16.61 4.57 3.47
N ARG A 125 -15.84 5.61 3.82
CA ARG A 125 -15.39 5.99 5.17
C ARG A 125 -14.46 5.01 5.87
N ASP A 126 -14.17 3.87 5.25
CA ASP A 126 -13.25 2.85 5.76
C ASP A 126 -12.19 2.41 4.73
N ASN A 127 -12.14 3.10 3.58
CA ASN A 127 -11.24 2.83 2.46
C ASN A 127 -11.41 1.45 1.80
N THR A 128 -12.51 0.75 2.06
CA THR A 128 -12.89 -0.48 1.38
C THR A 128 -13.74 -0.17 0.13
N PRO A 129 -13.83 -1.08 -0.87
CA PRO A 129 -13.10 -2.35 -0.95
C PRO A 129 -11.62 -2.19 -1.30
N ALA A 130 -10.80 -3.14 -0.85
CA ALA A 130 -9.43 -3.31 -1.30
C ALA A 130 -9.36 -3.89 -2.72
N ILE A 131 -8.28 -3.61 -3.43
CA ILE A 131 -7.94 -4.29 -4.68
C ILE A 131 -7.16 -5.55 -4.32
N ILE A 132 -7.71 -6.74 -4.59
CA ILE A 132 -7.15 -8.02 -4.15
C ILE A 132 -6.69 -8.83 -5.35
N HIS A 133 -5.41 -9.20 -5.36
CA HIS A 133 -4.82 -10.12 -6.31
C HIS A 133 -4.49 -11.43 -5.61
N THR A 134 -5.21 -12.50 -5.93
CA THR A 134 -5.02 -13.80 -5.27
C THR A 134 -4.44 -14.83 -6.23
N ARG A 135 -3.44 -15.58 -5.76
CA ARG A 135 -2.90 -16.77 -6.41
C ARG A 135 -2.93 -17.94 -5.45
N VAL A 136 -3.33 -19.11 -5.94
CA VAL A 136 -3.18 -20.38 -5.20
C VAL A 136 -1.85 -21.01 -5.62
N VAL A 137 -1.03 -21.37 -4.65
CA VAL A 137 0.34 -21.88 -4.84
C VAL A 137 0.54 -23.19 -4.07
N LYS A 138 1.61 -23.94 -4.35
CA LYS A 138 1.93 -25.15 -3.56
C LYS A 138 2.42 -24.77 -2.16
N GLY A 139 2.22 -25.68 -1.19
CA GLY A 139 2.71 -25.53 0.18
C GLY A 139 1.63 -25.12 1.17
N ASP A 140 2.05 -24.80 2.39
CA ASP A 140 1.19 -24.67 3.57
C ASP A 140 1.29 -23.27 4.22
N LYS A 141 1.64 -22.25 3.43
CA LYS A 141 1.81 -20.86 3.89
C LYS A 141 0.88 -19.92 3.16
N VAL A 142 0.62 -18.79 3.82
CA VAL A 142 0.01 -17.61 3.19
C VAL A 142 1.07 -16.51 3.16
N GLU A 143 1.36 -15.98 1.98
CA GLU A 143 2.20 -14.80 1.79
C GLU A 143 1.29 -13.61 1.45
N ILE A 144 1.49 -12.50 2.17
CA ILE A 144 0.73 -11.27 2.01
C ILE A 144 1.70 -10.16 1.65
N LYS A 145 1.47 -9.49 0.51
CA LYS A 145 2.14 -8.22 0.19
C LYS A 145 1.10 -7.12 0.15
N LEU A 146 1.40 -6.03 0.82
CA LEU A 146 0.51 -4.88 0.95
C LEU A 146 1.12 -3.69 0.21
N ALA A 147 0.25 -2.92 -0.45
CA ALA A 147 0.61 -1.61 -0.96
C ALA A 147 -0.51 -0.61 -0.66
N ALA A 148 -0.15 0.50 -0.02
CA ALA A 148 -1.02 1.67 0.15
C ALA A 148 -0.75 2.63 -1.02
N LYS A 149 -1.51 2.48 -2.11
CA LYS A 149 -1.18 3.15 -3.36
C LYS A 149 -1.82 4.53 -3.45
N GLY A 150 -1.02 5.58 -3.32
CA GLY A 150 -1.48 6.96 -3.45
C GLY A 150 -1.96 7.27 -4.87
N GLY A 151 -3.13 7.90 -4.99
CA GLY A 151 -3.81 8.14 -6.27
C GLY A 151 -3.00 9.06 -7.19
N GLY A 152 -2.22 9.98 -6.63
CA GLY A 152 -1.29 10.82 -7.40
C GLY A 152 -0.26 9.98 -8.17
N SER A 153 0.32 8.96 -7.52
CA SER A 153 1.29 8.07 -8.16
C SER A 153 0.63 7.08 -9.12
N GLU A 154 -0.61 6.65 -8.82
CA GLU A 154 -1.38 5.77 -9.69
C GLU A 154 -1.72 6.46 -11.02
N ASN A 155 -2.10 7.73 -10.98
CA ASN A 155 -2.39 8.55 -12.16
C ASN A 155 -1.15 8.84 -13.03
N LYS A 156 0.06 8.50 -12.56
CA LYS A 156 1.30 8.64 -13.33
C LYS A 156 1.72 7.32 -14.02
N SER A 157 0.87 6.31 -13.99
CA SER A 157 1.00 5.12 -14.83
C SER A 157 0.64 5.45 -16.28
N LYS A 158 1.50 5.07 -17.23
CA LYS A 158 1.28 5.29 -18.68
C LYS A 158 1.27 3.95 -19.39
N PHE A 159 0.23 3.72 -20.20
CA PHE A 159 0.14 2.58 -21.10
C PHE A 159 0.22 3.07 -22.55
N THR A 160 0.97 2.37 -23.39
CA THR A 160 1.00 2.59 -24.83
C THR A 160 1.26 1.26 -25.55
N VAL A 161 0.84 1.18 -26.81
CA VAL A 161 1.20 0.09 -27.72
C VAL A 161 2.21 0.65 -28.71
N LEU A 162 3.45 0.23 -28.58
CA LEU A 162 4.52 0.66 -29.48
C LEU A 162 4.50 -0.19 -30.76
N ASN A 163 4.81 0.43 -31.90
CA ASN A 163 5.09 -0.31 -33.13
C ASN A 163 6.37 -1.15 -32.93
N PRO A 164 6.49 -2.33 -33.59
CA PRO A 164 7.69 -3.16 -33.50
C PRO A 164 9.00 -2.44 -33.86
N SER A 165 8.92 -1.40 -34.70
CA SER A 165 10.07 -0.59 -35.13
C SER A 165 10.32 0.66 -34.26
N ALA A 166 9.53 0.90 -33.23
CA ALA A 166 9.68 2.09 -32.38
C ALA A 166 10.94 1.97 -31.49
N SER A 167 11.60 3.12 -31.26
CA SER A 167 12.71 3.21 -30.31
C SER A 167 12.17 3.21 -28.88
N LEU A 168 12.60 2.24 -28.07
CA LEU A 168 12.30 2.22 -26.63
C LEU A 168 12.99 3.38 -25.90
N ILE A 169 14.15 3.82 -26.38
CA ILE A 169 14.91 4.91 -25.77
C ILE A 169 14.13 6.22 -25.93
N ASP A 170 13.65 6.50 -27.14
CA ASP A 170 12.91 7.72 -27.44
C ASP A 170 11.54 7.74 -26.76
N TRP A 171 11.01 6.57 -26.40
CA TRP A 171 9.79 6.48 -25.61
C TRP A 171 10.01 6.81 -24.13
N VAL A 172 11.20 6.47 -23.60
CA VAL A 172 11.54 6.65 -22.18
C VAL A 172 12.06 8.06 -21.88
N LEU A 173 12.86 8.64 -22.79
CA LEU A 173 13.42 9.99 -22.68
C LEU A 173 12.38 11.08 -23.01
#